data_AF-A0A9E5YGG0-F1
#
_entry.id   AF-A0A9E5YGG0-F1
#
_cell.length_a   1.000
_cell.length_b   1.000
_cell.length_c   1.000
_cell.angle_alpha   90.00
_cell.angle_beta   90.00
_cell.angle_gamma   90.00
#
_symmetry.space_group_name_H-M   'P 1'
#
loop_
_entity.id
_entity.type
_entity.pdbx_description
1 polymer ?
#
loop_
_entity_poly.entity_id
_entity_poly.type
_entity_poly.pdbx_seq_one_letter_code
_entity_poly.pdbx_strand_id
1 'polypeptide(L)'
;MLLELKFYIFVLAAVVMIMISAPLALGEETESGLQSKFSLTESTMIVGFGKGGFTEGSYEHIALIWHLGFDLRRVFSRLEDNRGVLTFIMEPEINPVISPVGNDVELGISFGLKYRYPFTQKLSGYV
;
A
#
# COMPACT_ATOMS: atom_id res chain seq x y z
N MET A 1 -12.53 19.46 -20.33
CA MET A 1 -11.16 20.02 -20.22
C MET A 1 -10.84 20.57 -18.82
N LEU A 2 -11.54 21.58 -18.30
CA LEU A 2 -11.22 22.14 -16.98
C LEU A 2 -11.53 21.19 -15.79
N LEU A 3 -12.50 20.29 -15.95
CA LEU A 3 -12.87 19.28 -14.93
C LEU A 3 -11.85 18.14 -14.89
N GLU A 4 -11.41 17.65 -16.05
CA GLU A 4 -10.36 16.62 -16.17
C GLU A 4 -9.03 17.11 -15.59
N LEU A 5 -8.67 18.38 -15.83
CA LEU A 5 -7.47 18.97 -15.25
C LEU A 5 -7.51 18.97 -13.71
N LYS A 6 -8.67 19.27 -13.10
CA LYS A 6 -8.84 19.23 -11.64
C LYS A 6 -8.72 17.81 -11.08
N PHE A 7 -9.22 16.83 -11.83
CA PHE A 7 -9.12 15.42 -11.48
C PHE A 7 -7.66 14.92 -11.52
N TYR A 8 -6.91 15.24 -12.57
CA TYR A 8 -5.47 14.91 -12.64
C TYR A 8 -4.67 15.62 -11.54
N ILE A 9 -5.01 16.87 -11.21
CA ILE A 9 -4.38 17.60 -10.10
C ILE A 9 -4.67 16.92 -8.76
N PHE A 10 -5.90 16.42 -8.55
CA PHE A 10 -6.25 15.71 -7.33
C PHE A 10 -5.48 14.39 -7.19
N VAL A 11 -5.42 13.57 -8.25
CA VAL A 11 -4.64 12.32 -8.26
C VAL A 11 -3.16 12.61 -8.03
N LEU A 12 -2.60 13.63 -8.70
CA LEU A 12 -1.21 14.05 -8.51
C LEU A 12 -0.96 14.51 -7.06
N ALA A 13 -1.87 15.28 -6.47
CA ALA A 13 -1.77 15.73 -5.09
C ALA A 13 -1.84 14.57 -4.08
N ALA A 14 -2.70 13.57 -4.35
CA ALA A 14 -2.78 12.36 -3.54
C ALA A 14 -1.47 11.55 -3.61
N VAL A 15 -0.93 11.35 -4.81
CA VAL A 15 0.38 10.68 -5.01
C VAL A 15 1.49 11.46 -4.31
N VAL A 16 1.52 12.79 -4.43
CA VAL A 16 2.53 13.64 -3.77
C VAL A 16 2.40 13.59 -2.24
N MET A 17 1.19 13.63 -1.68
CA MET A 17 0.98 13.47 -0.22
C MET A 17 1.40 12.10 0.30
N ILE A 18 1.15 11.04 -0.46
CA ILE A 18 1.61 9.68 -0.16
C ILE A 18 3.15 9.62 -0.17
N MET A 19 3.79 10.22 -1.16
CA MET A 19 5.26 10.27 -1.25
C MET A 19 5.89 11.10 -0.12
N ILE A 20 5.21 12.16 0.36
CA ILE A 20 5.67 12.99 1.48
C ILE A 20 5.48 12.31 2.85
N SER A 21 4.53 11.37 2.97
CA SER A 21 4.29 10.63 4.22
C SER A 21 5.18 9.39 4.38
N ALA A 22 5.79 8.89 3.30
CA ALA A 22 6.73 7.77 3.36
C ALA A 22 7.96 8.03 4.26
N PRO A 23 8.63 9.21 4.25
CA PRO A 23 9.71 9.54 5.18
C PRO A 23 9.28 9.57 6.66
N LEU A 24 8.05 10.03 6.96
CA LEU A 24 7.51 10.06 8.32
C LEU A 24 7.25 8.66 8.89
N ALA A 25 6.90 7.70 8.03
CA ALA A 25 6.72 6.31 8.42
C ALA A 25 8.04 5.50 8.48
N LEU A 26 9.10 6.00 7.84
CA LEU A 26 10.45 5.40 7.83
C LEU A 26 11.29 5.73 9.08
N GLY A 27 10.75 6.55 9.99
CA GLY A 27 11.32 6.77 11.32
C GLY A 27 12.68 7.48 11.29
N GLU A 28 12.67 8.81 11.33
CA GLU A 28 13.76 9.49 12.04
C GLU A 28 13.68 9.08 13.51
N GLU A 29 14.79 8.60 14.06
CA GLU A 29 14.96 8.36 15.49
C GLU A 29 14.71 9.68 16.23
N THR A 30 13.46 9.91 16.61
CA THR A 30 13.09 11.03 17.46
C THR A 30 13.49 10.63 18.87
N GLU A 31 14.31 11.46 19.53
CA GLU A 31 14.84 11.25 20.90
C GLU A 31 13.76 11.08 21.99
N SER A 32 12.47 11.09 21.65
CA SER A 32 11.38 10.71 22.55
C SER A 32 11.15 9.19 22.50
N GLY A 33 11.46 8.49 23.59
CA GLY A 33 11.45 7.03 23.78
C GLY A 33 10.12 6.27 23.58
N LEU A 34 9.25 6.72 22.68
CA LEU A 34 8.15 5.92 22.14
C LEU A 34 8.67 5.13 20.92
N GLN A 35 9.46 4.08 21.16
CA GLN A 35 9.84 3.16 20.10
C GLN A 35 8.56 2.60 19.46
N SER A 36 8.30 2.97 18.19
CA SER A 36 7.22 2.36 17.43
C SER A 36 7.47 0.86 17.34
N LYS A 37 6.55 0.07 17.89
CA LYS A 37 6.59 -1.41 17.80
C LYS A 37 6.44 -1.90 16.36
N PHE A 38 5.96 -1.04 15.46
CA PHE A 38 5.82 -1.32 14.05
C PHE A 38 6.95 -0.64 13.27
N SER A 39 7.80 -1.45 12.64
CA SER A 39 8.85 -0.96 11.73
C SER A 39 8.34 -1.09 10.31
N LEU A 40 8.14 0.03 9.61
CA LEU A 40 7.85 0.00 8.18
C LEU A 40 9.10 -0.54 7.46
N THR A 41 8.93 -1.64 6.74
CA THR A 41 10.00 -2.32 6.00
C THR A 41 9.80 -2.28 4.49
N GLU A 42 8.57 -2.06 4.04
CA GLU A 42 8.25 -1.99 2.61
C GLU A 42 7.28 -0.82 2.35
N SER A 43 7.56 -0.07 1.30
CA SER A 43 6.67 0.97 0.78
C SER A 43 6.76 0.92 -0.73
N THR A 44 5.65 0.67 -1.41
CA THR A 44 5.63 0.53 -2.87
C THR A 44 4.32 1.09 -3.43
N MET A 45 4.42 1.87 -4.49
CA MET A 45 3.25 2.31 -5.24
C MET A 45 2.97 1.34 -6.38
N ILE A 46 1.74 0.84 -6.45
CA ILE A 46 1.25 -0.05 -7.51
C ILE A 46 0.21 0.72 -8.31
N VAL A 47 0.38 0.74 -9.63
CA VAL A 47 -0.58 1.33 -10.56
C VAL A 47 -1.01 0.25 -11.55
N GLY A 48 -2.31 0.07 -11.71
CA GLY A 48 -2.89 -0.97 -12.56
C GLY A 48 -4.14 -0.50 -13.30
N PHE A 49 -4.61 -1.32 -14.23
CA PHE A 49 -5.91 -1.15 -14.89
C PHE A 49 -6.77 -2.37 -14.58
N GLY A 50 -8.03 -2.16 -14.22
CA GLY A 50 -8.94 -3.20 -13.78
C GLY A 50 -10.32 -3.09 -14.40
N LYS A 51 -11.04 -4.22 -14.38
CA LYS A 51 -12.48 -4.31 -14.70
C LYS A 51 -13.21 -4.81 -13.48
N GLY A 52 -14.27 -4.11 -13.08
CA GLY A 52 -15.17 -4.51 -12.02
C GLY A 52 -16.60 -4.67 -12.51
N GLY A 53 -17.47 -5.19 -11.65
CA GLY A 53 -18.90 -5.36 -11.95
C GLY A 53 -19.76 -4.94 -10.77
N PHE A 54 -20.79 -4.16 -11.05
CA PHE A 54 -21.90 -3.86 -10.16
C PHE A 54 -23.15 -4.63 -10.62
N THR A 55 -24.20 -4.61 -9.80
CA THR A 55 -25.52 -5.16 -10.18
C THR A 55 -26.08 -4.51 -11.46
N GLU A 56 -25.74 -3.26 -11.75
CA GLU A 56 -26.22 -2.52 -12.92
C GLU A 56 -25.33 -2.68 -14.18
N GLY A 57 -24.13 -3.28 -14.08
CA GLY A 57 -23.23 -3.44 -15.24
C GLY A 57 -21.74 -3.53 -14.87
N SER A 58 -20.88 -3.54 -15.89
CA SER A 58 -19.42 -3.57 -15.71
C SER A 58 -18.79 -2.20 -15.82
N TYR A 59 -17.65 -1.99 -15.15
CA TYR A 59 -16.87 -0.77 -15.21
C TYR A 59 -15.37 -1.05 -15.35
N GLU A 60 -14.62 -0.06 -15.79
CA GLU A 60 -13.16 -0.04 -15.91
C GLU A 60 -12.61 1.04 -14.99
N HIS A 61 -11.50 0.75 -14.31
CA HIS A 61 -10.87 1.67 -13.37
C HIS A 61 -9.35 1.62 -13.46
N ILE A 62 -8.70 2.68 -13.00
CA ILE A 62 -7.24 2.72 -12.76
C ILE A 62 -7.02 2.43 -11.29
N ALA A 63 -6.35 1.33 -10.96
CA ALA A 63 -6.04 1.00 -9.57
C ALA A 63 -4.78 1.76 -9.12
N LEU A 64 -4.89 2.55 -8.06
CA LEU A 64 -3.76 3.22 -7.41
C LEU A 64 -3.66 2.69 -5.97
N ILE A 65 -2.70 1.81 -5.72
CA ILE A 65 -2.57 1.10 -4.45
C ILE A 65 -1.22 1.46 -3.84
N TRP A 66 -1.23 1.82 -2.56
CA TRP A 66 0.01 2.01 -1.81
C TRP A 66 0.26 0.83 -0.88
N HIS A 67 1.20 -0.03 -1.24
CA HIS A 67 1.61 -1.19 -0.45
C HIS A 67 2.55 -0.78 0.68
N LEU A 68 2.12 -1.00 1.92
CA LEU A 68 2.89 -0.74 3.14
C LEU A 68 3.12 -2.06 3.89
N GLY A 69 4.37 -2.47 4.05
CA GLY A 69 4.75 -3.69 4.77
C GLY A 69 5.45 -3.36 6.09
N PHE A 70 4.99 -3.93 7.19
CA PHE A 70 5.51 -3.76 8.54
C PHE A 70 6.05 -5.08 9.08
N ASP A 71 7.32 -5.12 9.49
CA ASP A 71 7.93 -6.31 10.09
C ASP A 71 7.38 -6.54 11.51
N LEU A 72 6.81 -7.73 11.72
CA LEU A 72 6.15 -8.08 12.96
C LEU A 72 7.07 -8.70 14.02
N ARG A 73 8.37 -8.91 13.74
CA ARG A 73 9.32 -9.46 14.73
C ARG A 73 9.41 -8.63 16.00
N ARG A 74 9.33 -7.30 15.89
CA ARG A 74 9.32 -6.36 17.03
C ARG A 74 8.02 -6.39 17.83
N VAL A 75 6.94 -6.93 17.26
CA VAL A 75 5.63 -7.07 17.92
C VAL A 75 5.53 -8.44 18.58
N PHE A 76 5.98 -9.48 17.89
CA PHE A 76 5.98 -10.86 18.38
C PHE A 76 7.41 -11.38 18.48
N SER A 77 8.03 -11.22 19.65
CA SER A 77 9.43 -11.64 19.90
C SER A 77 9.71 -13.12 19.59
N ARG A 78 8.68 -13.99 19.65
CA ARG A 78 8.79 -15.40 19.22
C ARG A 78 9.15 -15.59 17.74
N LEU A 79 9.06 -14.54 16.92
CA LEU A 79 9.42 -14.55 15.51
C LEU A 79 10.88 -14.13 15.28
N GLU A 80 11.61 -13.65 16.29
CA GLU A 80 13.00 -13.20 16.14
C GLU A 80 13.95 -14.34 15.76
N ASP A 81 13.75 -15.51 16.36
CA ASP A 81 14.55 -16.72 16.10
C ASP A 81 14.10 -17.48 14.84
N ASN A 82 13.03 -17.02 14.17
CA ASN A 82 12.56 -17.66 12.96
C ASN A 82 13.41 -17.24 11.75
N ARG A 83 13.75 -18.22 10.92
CA ARG A 83 14.47 -17.98 9.67
C ARG A 83 13.66 -17.15 8.67
N GLY A 84 12.33 -17.25 8.73
CA GLY A 84 11.42 -16.45 7.91
C GLY A 84 10.97 -15.17 8.60
N VAL A 85 10.44 -14.24 7.81
CA VAL A 85 9.92 -12.95 8.28
C VAL A 85 8.42 -12.89 8.02
N LEU A 86 7.65 -12.55 9.06
CA LEU A 86 6.23 -12.27 8.94
C LEU A 86 6.03 -10.75 8.87
N THR A 87 5.35 -10.30 7.82
CA THR A 87 5.10 -8.90 7.53
C THR A 87 3.60 -8.67 7.52
N PHE A 88 3.13 -7.66 8.25
CA PHE A 88 1.78 -7.13 8.09
C PHE A 88 1.73 -6.18 6.90
N ILE A 89 0.74 -6.33 6.04
CA ILE A 89 0.54 -5.49 4.87
C ILE A 89 -0.71 -4.63 5.08
N MET A 90 -0.61 -3.36 4.70
CA MET A 90 -1.72 -2.43 4.57
C MET A 90 -1.65 -1.80 3.18
N GLU A 91 -2.79 -1.76 2.50
CA GLU A 91 -2.90 -1.31 1.11
C GLU A 91 -4.11 -0.38 0.96
N PRO A 92 -4.00 0.90 1.33
CA PRO A 92 -4.98 1.90 0.90
C PRO A 92 -4.98 1.98 -0.63
N GLU A 93 -6.18 2.05 -1.19
CA GLU A 93 -6.41 2.09 -2.63
C GLU A 93 -7.38 3.22 -3.03
N ILE A 94 -7.10 3.81 -4.19
CA ILE A 94 -7.95 4.79 -4.86
C ILE A 94 -8.11 4.32 -6.30
N ASN A 95 -9.33 4.00 -6.70
CA ASN A 95 -9.62 3.39 -7.99
C ASN A 95 -10.63 4.26 -8.76
N PRO A 96 -10.17 5.27 -9.53
CA PRO A 96 -11.08 6.08 -10.33
C PRO A 96 -11.67 5.28 -11.49
N VAL A 97 -12.98 5.41 -11.67
CA VAL A 97 -13.71 4.78 -12.77
C VAL A 97 -13.50 5.62 -14.03
N ILE A 98 -13.10 4.96 -15.11
CA ILE A 98 -12.81 5.60 -16.40
C ILE A 98 -13.79 5.15 -17.50
N SER A 99 -14.53 4.06 -17.30
CA SER A 99 -15.60 3.62 -18.18
C SER A 99 -16.67 2.84 -17.40
N PRO A 100 -17.98 3.03 -17.64
CA PRO A 100 -18.54 4.11 -18.46
C PRO A 100 -18.14 5.49 -17.91
N VAL A 101 -18.15 6.52 -18.78
CA VAL A 101 -17.68 7.86 -18.40
C VAL A 101 -18.53 8.41 -17.25
N GLY A 102 -17.92 8.47 -16.07
CA GLY A 102 -18.49 8.95 -14.82
C GLY A 102 -17.39 9.54 -13.94
N ASN A 103 -17.75 10.34 -12.92
CA ASN A 103 -16.78 10.92 -11.97
C ASN A 103 -16.65 10.06 -10.71
N ASP A 104 -16.89 8.76 -10.83
CA ASP A 104 -16.92 7.85 -9.71
C ASP A 104 -15.49 7.47 -9.29
N VAL A 105 -15.29 7.39 -7.98
CA VAL A 105 -14.01 7.00 -7.38
C VAL A 105 -14.31 5.98 -6.31
N GLU A 106 -13.68 4.82 -6.40
CA GLU A 106 -13.71 3.84 -5.33
C GLU A 106 -12.52 4.04 -4.40
N LEU A 107 -12.77 3.93 -3.11
CA LEU A 107 -11.75 3.99 -2.07
C LEU A 107 -11.81 2.68 -1.30
N GLY A 108 -10.65 2.14 -0.98
CA GLY A 108 -10.54 0.90 -0.24
C GLY A 108 -9.32 0.88 0.66
N ILE A 109 -9.29 -0.13 1.51
CA ILE A 109 -8.11 -0.50 2.26
C ILE A 109 -8.07 -2.02 2.39
N SER A 110 -6.96 -2.59 1.94
CA SER A 110 -6.70 -4.01 2.09
C SER A 110 -5.70 -4.24 3.22
N PHE A 111 -5.86 -5.37 3.91
CA PHE A 111 -4.95 -5.82 4.95
C PHE A 111 -4.51 -7.24 4.66
N GLY A 112 -3.25 -7.54 4.92
CA GLY A 112 -2.67 -8.84 4.62
C GLY A 112 -1.59 -9.25 5.60
N LEU A 113 -1.24 -10.53 5.55
CA LEU A 113 -0.05 -11.07 6.18
C LEU A 113 0.77 -11.74 5.09
N LYS A 114 2.06 -11.43 5.06
CA LYS A 114 3.02 -12.04 4.15
C LYS A 114 4.10 -12.76 4.94
N TYR A 115 4.31 -14.03 4.65
CA TYR A 115 5.41 -14.79 5.22
C TYR A 115 6.48 -15.04 4.17
N ARG A 116 7.66 -14.45 4.35
CA ARG A 116 8.81 -14.61 3.48
C ARG A 116 9.81 -15.60 4.06
N TYR A 117 10.15 -16.64 3.31
CA TYR A 117 11.15 -17.64 3.69
C TYR A 117 12.39 -17.59 2.78
N PRO A 118 13.62 -17.42 3.35
CA PRO A 118 14.84 -17.38 2.57
C PRO A 118 15.38 -18.78 2.26
N PHE A 119 15.30 -19.21 1.00
CA PHE A 119 15.90 -20.46 0.53
C PHE A 119 17.43 -20.35 0.48
N THR A 120 17.95 -19.21 0.02
CA THR A 120 19.38 -18.87 -0.02
C THR A 120 19.58 -17.42 0.44
N GLN A 121 20.82 -16.93 0.43
CA GLN A 121 21.11 -15.51 0.72
C GLN A 121 20.52 -14.54 -0.31
N LYS A 122 20.20 -15.01 -1.54
CA LYS A 122 19.71 -14.16 -2.64
C LYS A 122 18.29 -14.50 -3.10
N LEU A 123 17.75 -15.62 -2.64
CA LEU A 123 16.44 -16.11 -3.08
C LEU A 123 15.55 -16.36 -1.86
N SER A 124 14.38 -15.73 -1.88
CA SER A 124 13.32 -15.97 -0.90
C SER A 124 12.01 -16.24 -1.64
N GLY A 125 11.19 -17.14 -1.12
CA GLY A 125 9.79 -17.27 -1.49
C GLY A 125 8.92 -16.53 -0.48
N TYR A 126 7.71 -16.12 -0.88
CA TYR A 126 6.72 -15.58 0.04
C TYR A 126 5.32 -16.04 -0.34
N VAL A 127 4.44 -16.07 0.66
CA VAL A 127 2.99 -16.23 0.53
C VAL A 127 2.32 -15.09 1.28
#